data_AF-O81239-F1
#
_entry.id   AF-O81239-F1
#
_cell.length_a   1.000
_cell.length_b   1.000
_cell.length_c   1.000
_cell.angle_alpha   90.00
_cell.angle_beta   90.00
_cell.angle_gamma   90.00
#
_symmetry.space_group_name_H-M   'P 1'
#
loop_
_entity.id
_entity.type
_entity.pdbx_description
1 polymer ?
#
loop_
_entity_poly.entity_id
_entity_poly.type
_entity_poly.pdbx_seq_one_letter_code
_entity_poly.pdbx_strand_id
1 'polypeptide(L)' 'ARGRWVVARAVEAGISTPGMTASLSYFDTYRSSRLPANLIQAQRDLFGAHTYERIDCPGSFHTEWTKLARRSNGAAI' A
#
# COMPACT_ATOMS: atom_id res chain seq x y z
N ALA A 1 3.92 21.16 11.20
CA ALA A 1 3.69 20.46 12.48
C ALA A 1 5.01 20.07 13.12
N ARG A 2 5.30 20.56 14.32
CA ARG A 2 6.59 20.38 15.02
C ARG A 2 6.97 18.91 15.24
N GLY A 3 5.97 18.02 15.37
CA GLY A 3 6.17 16.57 15.57
C GLY A 3 6.92 15.85 14.44
N ARG A 4 6.68 16.19 13.17
CA ARG A 4 7.43 15.59 12.04
C ARG A 4 8.92 15.92 12.09
N TRP A 5 9.23 17.16 12.46
CA TRP A 5 10.61 17.63 12.57
C TRP A 5 11.35 16.91 13.71
N VAL A 6 10.69 16.72 14.87
CA VAL A 6 11.26 15.98 16.00
C VAL A 6 11.54 14.53 15.62
N VAL A 7 10.57 13.84 15.00
CA VAL A 7 10.73 12.44 14.56
C VAL A 7 11.86 12.32 13.53
N ALA A 8 11.94 13.22 12.54
CA ALA A 8 13.01 13.22 11.55
C ALA A 8 14.41 13.38 12.19
N ARG A 9 14.58 14.35 13.09
CA ARG A 9 15.85 14.57 13.81
C ARG A 9 16.22 13.38 14.69
N ALA A 10 15.24 12.77 15.38
CA ALA A 10 15.50 11.60 16.21
C ALA A 10 15.97 10.40 15.37
N VAL A 11 15.34 10.15 14.21
CA VAL A 11 15.74 9.07 13.28
C VAL A 11 17.15 9.31 12.73
N GLU A 12 17.45 10.53 12.29
CA GLU A 12 18.80 10.89 11.79
C GLU A 12 19.88 10.73 12.87
N ALA A 13 19.55 11.02 14.13
CA ALA A 13 20.43 10.84 15.27
C ALA A 13 20.52 9.39 15.77
N GLY A 14 19.80 8.44 15.16
CA GLY A 14 19.76 7.04 15.61
C GLY A 14 19.02 6.83 16.94
N ILE A 15 18.22 7.80 17.38
CA ILE A 15 17.47 7.75 18.64
C ILE A 15 16.13 7.05 18.39
N SER A 16 15.92 5.93 19.07
CA SER A 16 14.66 5.17 18.99
C SER A 16 13.47 5.99 19.52
N THR A 17 12.45 6.20 18.68
CA THR A 17 11.23 6.95 19.01
C THR A 17 9.96 6.20 18.58
N PRO A 18 9.75 4.95 19.03
CA PRO A 18 8.70 4.07 18.52
C PRO A 18 7.29 4.64 18.74
N GLY A 19 7.00 5.19 19.93
CA GLY A 19 5.69 5.77 20.23
C GLY A 19 5.35 7.00 19.39
N MET A 20 6.31 7.91 19.19
CA MET A 20 6.12 9.10 18.36
C MET A 20 5.97 8.75 16.89
N THR A 21 6.79 7.82 16.40
CA THR A 21 6.74 7.35 15.01
C THR A 21 5.41 6.64 14.74
N ALA A 22 4.96 5.75 15.63
CA ALA A 22 3.68 5.07 15.49
C ALA A 22 2.49 6.04 15.53
N SER A 23 2.50 7.00 16.46
CA SER A 23 1.43 8.01 16.56
C SER A 23 1.33 8.88 15.31
N LEU A 24 2.48 9.30 14.77
CA LEU A 24 2.54 10.09 13.54
C LEU A 24 2.06 9.28 12.32
N SER A 25 2.52 8.04 12.18
CA SER A 25 2.10 7.14 11.10
C SER A 25 0.60 6.83 11.16
N TYR A 26 0.04 6.64 12.36
CA TYR A 26 -1.39 6.43 12.56
C TYR A 26 -2.19 7.66 12.12
N PHE A 27 -1.81 8.86 12.60
CA PHE A 27 -2.46 10.10 12.22
C PHE A 27 -2.44 10.32 10.70
N ASP A 28 -1.31 10.02 10.06
CA ASP A 28 -1.14 10.14 8.62
C ASP A 28 -1.98 9.16 7.82
N THR A 29 -2.06 7.93 8.31
CA THR A 29 -2.92 6.90 7.73
C THR A 29 -4.38 7.30 7.86
N TYR A 30 -4.80 7.76 9.04
CA TYR A 30 -6.19 8.09 9.34
C TYR A 30 -6.74 9.21 8.46
N ARG A 31 -5.94 10.26 8.22
CA ARG A 31 -6.36 11.40 7.37
C ARG A 31 -6.20 11.14 5.87
N SER A 32 -5.67 10.00 5.46
CA SER A 32 -5.44 9.69 4.05
C SER A 32 -6.66 9.00 3.45
N SER A 33 -7.32 9.63 2.49
CA SER A 33 -8.47 9.04 1.78
C SER A 33 -8.11 7.83 0.92
N ARG A 34 -6.84 7.74 0.49
CA ARG A 34 -6.31 6.63 -0.30
C ARG A 34 -5.01 6.15 0.31
N LEU A 35 -4.98 4.87 0.66
CA LEU A 35 -3.82 4.18 1.19
C LEU A 35 -3.23 3.23 0.13
N PRO A 36 -1.93 2.90 0.21
CA PRO A 36 -1.30 1.91 -0.66
C PRO A 36 -1.79 0.46 -0.42
N ALA A 37 -2.87 0.27 0.34
CA ALA A 37 -3.48 -1.02 0.61
C ALA A 37 -3.99 -1.73 -0.66
N ASN A 38 -4.22 -1.00 -1.74
CA ASN A 38 -4.53 -1.57 -3.06
C ASN A 38 -3.43 -2.51 -3.57
N LEU A 39 -2.15 -2.22 -3.29
CA LEU A 39 -1.05 -3.11 -3.67
C LEU A 39 -1.08 -4.41 -2.86
N ILE A 40 -1.44 -4.35 -1.59
CA ILE A 40 -1.63 -5.54 -0.75
C ILE A 40 -2.78 -6.39 -1.28
N GLN A 41 -3.89 -5.76 -1.69
CA GLN A 41 -5.00 -6.50 -2.32
C GLN A 41 -4.57 -7.18 -3.62
N ALA A 42 -3.79 -6.49 -4.48
CA ALA A 42 -3.23 -7.08 -5.69
C ALA A 42 -2.31 -8.28 -5.38
N GLN A 43 -1.45 -8.17 -4.36
CA GLN A 43 -0.59 -9.29 -3.93
C GLN A 43 -1.40 -10.48 -3.40
N ARG A 44 -2.43 -10.22 -2.59
CA ARG A 44 -3.32 -11.27 -2.04
C ARG A 44 -4.07 -12.00 -3.16
N ASP A 45 -4.51 -11.26 -4.18
CA ASP A 45 -5.18 -11.85 -5.34
C ASP A 45 -4.20 -12.64 -6.22
N LEU A 46 -3.00 -12.10 -6.45
CA LEU A 46 -1.94 -12.73 -7.23
C LEU A 46 -1.53 -14.10 -6.67
N PHE A 47 -1.26 -14.18 -5.37
CA PHE A 47 -0.72 -15.39 -4.75
C PHE A 47 -1.79 -16.33 -4.19
N GLY A 48 -2.96 -15.82 -3.84
CA GLY A 48 -3.97 -16.56 -3.07
C GLY A 48 -5.37 -16.54 -3.65
N ALA A 49 -5.60 -15.93 -4.83
CA ALA A 49 -6.93 -15.78 -5.43
C ALA A 49 -7.98 -15.18 -4.46
N HIS A 50 -7.53 -14.31 -3.55
CA HIS A 50 -8.37 -13.74 -2.50
C HIS A 50 -9.36 -12.69 -3.00
N THR A 51 -9.34 -12.35 -4.29
CA THR A 51 -10.15 -11.29 -4.91
C THR A 51 -9.87 -9.90 -4.32
N TYR A 52 -10.40 -8.86 -4.96
CA TYR A 52 -10.37 -7.48 -4.46
C TYR A 52 -11.59 -6.69 -4.97
N GLU A 53 -11.85 -5.55 -4.34
CA GLU A 53 -12.89 -4.61 -4.75
C GLU A 53 -12.32 -3.47 -5.59
N ARG A 54 -13.16 -2.90 -6.45
CA ARG A 54 -12.80 -1.77 -7.30
C ARG A 54 -13.48 -0.49 -6.83
N ILE A 55 -12.87 0.64 -7.20
CA ILE A 55 -13.38 1.98 -6.85
C ILE A 55 -14.42 2.50 -7.83
N ASP A 56 -14.50 1.93 -9.03
CA ASP A 56 -15.34 2.39 -10.12
C ASP A 56 -16.63 1.57 -10.28
N CYS A 57 -16.67 0.36 -9.74
CA CYS A 57 -17.87 -0.46 -9.71
C CYS A 57 -17.92 -1.38 -8.47
N PRO A 58 -19.12 -1.61 -7.92
CA PRO A 58 -19.29 -2.55 -6.82
C PRO A 58 -19.08 -4.00 -7.29
N GLY A 59 -18.48 -4.82 -6.43
CA GLY A 59 -18.27 -6.24 -6.69
C GLY A 59 -16.91 -6.74 -6.19
N SER A 60 -16.73 -8.06 -6.26
CA SER A 60 -15.47 -8.75 -5.99
C SER A 60 -14.88 -9.28 -7.30
N PHE A 61 -13.59 -9.03 -7.50
CA PHE A 61 -12.89 -9.28 -8.75
C PHE A 61 -11.65 -10.14 -8.51
N HIS A 62 -11.47 -11.16 -9.33
CA HIS A 62 -10.22 -11.91 -9.45
C HIS A 62 -9.52 -11.55 -10.75
N THR A 63 -8.21 -11.33 -10.71
CA THR A 63 -7.41 -11.09 -11.91
C THR A 63 -6.54 -12.29 -12.22
N GLU A 64 -6.56 -12.73 -13.48
CA GLU A 64 -5.69 -13.79 -13.98
C GLU A 64 -4.29 -13.22 -14.29
N TRP A 65 -3.52 -12.91 -13.24
CA TRP A 65 -2.25 -12.17 -13.35
C TRP A 65 -1.22 -12.84 -14.27
N THR A 66 -1.10 -14.17 -14.23
CA THR A 66 -0.18 -14.91 -15.11
C THR A 66 -0.56 -14.80 -16.59
N LYS A 67 -1.87 -14.83 -16.90
CA LYS A 67 -2.35 -14.62 -18.27
C LYS A 67 -2.11 -13.19 -18.72
N LEU A 68 -2.34 -12.21 -17.84
CA LEU A 68 -2.08 -10.80 -18.09
C LEU A 68 -0.60 -10.55 -18.42
N ALA A 69 0.31 -11.09 -17.60
CA ALA A 69 1.77 -10.96 -17.79
C ALA A 69 2.25 -11.61 -19.10
N ARG A 70 1.68 -12.76 -19.48
CA ARG A 70 1.98 -13.41 -20.77
C ARG A 70 1.47 -12.58 -21.95
N ARG A 71 0.28 -11.98 -21.85
CA ARG A 71 -0.27 -11.10 -22.89
C ARG A 71 0.56 -9.83 -23.07
N SER A 72 1.05 -9.21 -21.99
CA SER A 72 1.91 -8.04 -22.09
C SER A 72 3.25 -8.34 -22.77
N ASN A 73 3.81 -9.54 -22.57
CA ASN A 73 5.05 -9.94 -23.24
C ASN A 73 4.84 -10.37 -24.70
N GLY A 74 3.67 -10.95 -25.04
CA GLY A 74 3.36 -11.39 -26.40
C GLY A 74 2.92 -10.27 -27.35
N ALA A 75 2.52 -9.10 -26.84
CA ALA A 75 2.21 -7.92 -27.64
C ALA A 75 3.46 -7.07 -27.98
N ALA A 76 4.64 -7.48 -27.51
CA ALA A 76 5.92 -6.80 -27.74
C ALA A 76 6.78 -7.46 -28.83
N ILE A 77 6.19 -8.31 -29.68
CA ILE A 77 6.81 -8.88 -30.90
C ILE A 77 5.91 -8.66 -32.11
#